data_AF-A0AAU5S5R7-F1
#
_entry.id   AF-A0AAU5S5R7-F1
#
_cell.length_a   1.000
_cell.length_b   1.000
_cell.length_c   1.000
_cell.angle_alpha   90.00
_cell.angle_beta   90.00
_cell.angle_gamma   90.00
#
_symmetry.space_group_name_H-M   'P 1'
#
loop_
_entity.id
_entity.type
_entity.pdbx_description
1 polymer ?
#
loop_
_entity_poly.entity_id
_entity_poly.type
_entity_poly.pdbx_seq_one_letter_code
_entity_poly.pdbx_strand_id
1 'polypeptide(L)'
;MADTSPLPPELLLAAIGAQSAPASAAEYEAEHPPPAETPPPLYVTYEEYRAAISLRDVRAWCGLKAKRANRGRLLSGRPVERISTEDVYSILVAARGRCSHCGSLAVEGAPVHPVTRKPAPWGHVGRRIGSLDHIVPRIEGGPNAMSNLRWSCHWCNTWPGERTPGAEDHGGIQP
;
A
#
# COMPACT_ATOMS: atom_id res chain seq x y z
N MET A 1 23.37 -52.80 -6.59
CA MET A 1 23.88 -51.72 -7.45
C MET A 1 22.81 -51.49 -8.51
N ALA A 2 22.04 -50.41 -8.38
CA ALA A 2 20.92 -50.14 -9.28
C ALA A 2 21.44 -49.30 -10.46
N ASP A 3 21.18 -49.80 -11.65
CA ASP A 3 21.56 -49.23 -12.94
C ASP A 3 20.73 -47.96 -13.22
N THR A 4 21.32 -46.78 -13.04
CA THR A 4 20.73 -45.49 -13.40
C THR A 4 21.13 -45.14 -14.83
N SER A 5 20.51 -45.82 -15.78
CA SER A 5 20.63 -45.45 -17.20
C SER A 5 19.79 -44.17 -17.45
N PRO A 6 20.37 -43.06 -17.93
CA PRO A 6 19.62 -41.84 -18.19
C PRO A 6 18.65 -42.05 -19.37
N LEU A 7 17.44 -41.52 -19.23
CA LEU A 7 16.41 -41.57 -20.28
C LEU A 7 16.94 -40.95 -21.59
N PRO A 8 16.60 -41.53 -22.76
CA PRO A 8 17.03 -41.00 -24.05
C PRO A 8 16.43 -39.61 -24.29
N PRO A 9 17.20 -38.67 -24.88
CA PRO A 9 16.82 -37.26 -25.04
C PRO A 9 15.55 -37.03 -25.89
N GLU A 10 15.12 -38.03 -26.66
CA GLU A 10 13.90 -37.95 -27.48
C GLU A 10 12.61 -37.93 -26.65
N LEU A 11 12.61 -38.53 -25.46
CA LEU A 11 11.47 -38.47 -24.54
C LEU A 11 11.34 -37.13 -23.80
N LEU A 12 12.39 -36.30 -23.79
CA LEU A 12 12.36 -34.98 -23.14
C LEU A 12 11.62 -33.94 -24.01
N LEU A 13 11.65 -34.10 -25.33
CA LEU A 13 11.01 -33.17 -26.28
C LEU A 13 9.49 -33.36 -26.40
N ALA A 14 8.97 -34.57 -26.14
CA ALA A 14 7.52 -34.83 -26.15
C ALA A 14 6.78 -34.21 -24.94
N ALA A 15 7.48 -33.90 -23.84
CA ALA A 15 6.88 -33.32 -22.64
C ALA A 15 6.70 -31.78 -22.70
N ILE A 16 7.16 -31.12 -23.76
CA ILE A 16 7.10 -29.66 -23.93
C ILE A 16 5.84 -29.24 -24.75
N GLY A 17 5.07 -30.20 -25.25
CA GLY A 17 4.00 -30.02 -26.23
C GLY A 17 2.58 -29.79 -25.68
N ALA A 18 2.41 -29.04 -24.60
CA ALA A 18 1.08 -28.55 -24.19
C ALA A 18 1.18 -27.11 -23.69
N GLN A 19 1.65 -26.20 -24.54
CA GLN A 19 1.45 -24.77 -24.30
C GLN A 19 -0.05 -24.48 -24.47
N SER A 20 -0.71 -24.16 -23.36
CA SER A 20 -2.06 -23.62 -23.33
C SER A 20 -2.17 -22.49 -24.35
N ALA A 21 -3.26 -22.48 -25.12
CA ALA A 21 -3.53 -21.37 -26.04
C ALA A 21 -3.42 -20.03 -25.29
N PRO A 22 -2.89 -18.96 -25.91
CA PRO A 22 -2.89 -17.65 -25.28
C PRO A 22 -4.34 -17.29 -24.95
N ALA A 23 -4.56 -16.81 -23.72
CA ALA A 23 -5.86 -16.32 -23.28
C ALA A 23 -6.43 -15.38 -24.36
N SER A 24 -7.70 -15.57 -24.70
CA SER A 24 -8.36 -14.72 -25.67
C SER A 24 -8.28 -13.25 -25.22
N ALA A 25 -8.29 -12.31 -26.17
CA ALA A 25 -8.31 -10.88 -25.82
C ALA A 25 -9.47 -10.54 -24.87
N ALA A 26 -10.59 -11.25 -24.96
CA ALA A 26 -11.73 -11.13 -24.06
C ALA A 26 -11.46 -11.67 -22.64
N GLU A 27 -10.71 -12.76 -22.50
CA GLU A 27 -10.24 -13.24 -21.19
C GLU A 27 -9.19 -12.30 -20.60
N TYR A 28 -8.27 -11.79 -21.42
CA TYR A 28 -7.30 -10.78 -21.01
C TYR A 28 -8.00 -9.49 -20.56
N GLU A 29 -9.02 -9.00 -21.27
CA GLU A 29 -9.74 -7.77 -20.94
C GLU A 29 -10.70 -7.96 -19.75
N ALA A 30 -11.26 -9.17 -19.55
CA ALA A 30 -11.97 -9.53 -18.33
C ALA A 30 -11.02 -9.62 -17.11
N GLU A 31 -9.77 -10.00 -17.33
CA GLU A 31 -8.73 -10.10 -16.30
C GLU A 31 -8.01 -8.75 -16.06
N HIS A 32 -8.04 -7.85 -17.05
CA HIS A 32 -7.42 -6.53 -17.05
C HIS A 32 -8.46 -5.47 -17.43
N PRO A 33 -9.45 -5.20 -16.56
CA PRO A 33 -10.44 -4.16 -16.82
C PRO A 33 -9.74 -2.83 -17.13
N PRO A 34 -10.33 -1.98 -18.00
CA PRO A 34 -9.78 -0.68 -18.31
C PRO A 34 -9.50 0.11 -17.01
N PRO A 35 -8.46 0.97 -17.00
CA PRO A 35 -8.07 1.69 -15.80
C PRO A 35 -9.30 2.40 -15.23
N ALA A 36 -9.67 2.01 -14.00
CA ALA A 36 -10.84 2.56 -13.34
C ALA A 36 -10.73 4.08 -13.33
N GLU A 37 -11.78 4.76 -13.81
CA GLU A 37 -11.88 6.21 -13.71
C GLU A 37 -11.62 6.61 -12.25
N THR A 38 -10.69 7.53 -12.04
CA THR A 38 -10.29 7.93 -10.68
C THR A 38 -11.52 8.53 -9.99
N PRO A 39 -12.05 7.92 -8.92
CA PRO A 39 -13.21 8.47 -8.25
C PRO A 39 -12.85 9.84 -7.67
N PRO A 40 -13.83 10.76 -7.54
CA PRO A 40 -13.58 12.04 -6.90
C PRO A 40 -13.06 11.84 -5.47
N PRO A 41 -12.23 12.77 -4.96
CA PRO A 41 -11.79 12.73 -3.58
C PRO A 41 -12.99 12.83 -2.63
N LEU A 42 -12.92 12.12 -1.50
CA LEU A 42 -13.93 12.21 -0.44
C LEU A 42 -13.79 13.52 0.35
N TYR A 43 -12.57 14.04 0.42
CA TYR A 43 -12.23 15.24 1.17
C TYR A 43 -11.21 16.05 0.36
N VAL A 44 -11.42 17.36 0.27
CA VAL A 44 -10.52 18.30 -0.41
C VAL A 44 -9.61 19.00 0.62
N THR A 45 -10.12 19.19 1.85
CA THR A 45 -9.37 19.81 2.95
C THR A 45 -9.28 18.92 4.18
N TYR A 46 -8.31 19.21 5.06
CA TYR A 46 -8.19 18.49 6.33
C TYR A 46 -9.35 18.82 7.28
N GLU A 47 -9.89 20.03 7.18
CA GLU A 47 -11.03 20.51 7.94
C GLU A 47 -12.31 19.76 7.55
N GLU A 48 -12.56 19.56 6.26
CA GLU A 48 -13.65 18.73 5.76
C GLU A 48 -13.55 17.29 6.28
N TYR A 49 -12.36 16.69 6.18
CA TYR A 49 -12.11 15.37 6.75
C TYR A 49 -12.49 15.32 8.23
N ARG A 50 -11.98 16.27 9.04
CA ARG A 50 -12.24 16.34 10.47
C ARG A 50 -13.70 16.58 10.83
N ALA A 51 -14.46 17.29 9.99
CA ALA A 51 -15.88 17.53 10.21
C ALA A 51 -16.72 16.30 9.85
N ALA A 52 -16.30 15.53 8.84
CA ALA A 52 -17.05 14.39 8.32
C ALA A 52 -16.83 13.08 9.09
N ILE A 53 -15.68 12.91 9.75
CA ILE A 53 -15.32 11.67 10.45
C ILE A 53 -15.39 11.81 11.96
N SER A 54 -15.85 10.77 12.66
CA SER A 54 -15.84 10.76 14.12
C SER A 54 -14.43 10.52 14.67
N LEU A 55 -14.11 11.11 15.83
CA LEU A 55 -12.83 10.86 16.51
C LEU A 55 -12.61 9.37 16.81
N ARG A 56 -13.70 8.64 17.08
CA ARG A 56 -13.67 7.19 17.32
C ARG A 56 -13.15 6.45 16.09
N ASP A 57 -13.64 6.79 14.89
CA ASP A 57 -13.26 6.11 13.65
C ASP A 57 -11.82 6.45 13.25
N VAL A 58 -11.39 7.70 13.44
CA VAL A 58 -9.98 8.10 13.24
C VAL A 58 -9.05 7.30 14.15
N ARG A 59 -9.40 7.18 15.43
CA ARG A 59 -8.61 6.38 16.39
C ARG A 59 -8.62 4.91 16.04
N ALA A 60 -9.75 4.34 15.63
CA ALA A 60 -9.81 2.94 15.17
C ALA A 60 -8.87 2.71 13.98
N TRP A 61 -8.87 3.62 13.01
CA TRP A 61 -7.99 3.58 11.85
C TRP A 61 -6.50 3.71 12.23
N CYS A 62 -6.16 4.65 13.11
CA CYS A 62 -4.80 4.79 13.66
C CYS A 62 -4.36 3.54 14.41
N GLY A 63 -5.27 2.90 15.16
CA GLY A 63 -5.01 1.65 15.88
C GLY A 63 -4.67 0.49 14.95
N LEU A 64 -5.31 0.40 13.76
CA LEU A 64 -4.95 -0.59 12.75
C LEU A 64 -3.52 -0.36 12.21
N LYS A 65 -3.12 0.90 12.01
CA LYS A 65 -1.76 1.24 11.56
C LYS A 65 -0.72 0.93 12.63
N ALA A 66 -0.99 1.28 13.90
CA ALA A 66 -0.12 0.94 15.03
C ALA A 66 0.06 -0.58 15.15
N LYS A 67 -1.04 -1.36 15.06
CA LYS A 67 -0.98 -2.83 15.04
C LYS A 67 -0.10 -3.35 13.90
N ARG A 68 -0.22 -2.80 12.69
CA ARG A 68 0.61 -3.17 11.54
C ARG A 68 2.08 -2.83 11.72
N ALA A 69 2.40 -1.64 12.25
CA ALA A 69 3.77 -1.21 12.51
C ALA A 69 4.48 -2.08 13.57
N ASN A 70 3.72 -2.47 14.60
CA ASN A 70 4.20 -3.33 15.70
C ASN A 70 4.32 -4.82 15.32
N ARG A 71 3.81 -5.25 14.15
CA ARG A 71 3.86 -6.65 13.74
C ARG A 71 5.29 -7.08 13.41
N GLY A 72 5.59 -8.35 13.66
CA GLY A 72 6.81 -9.00 13.18
C GLY A 72 6.88 -9.02 11.65
N ARG A 73 8.04 -8.69 11.06
CA ARG A 73 8.31 -8.82 9.61
C ARG A 73 9.43 -9.84 9.38
N LEU A 74 9.44 -10.46 8.20
CA LEU A 74 10.39 -11.51 7.83
C LEU A 74 11.86 -11.08 8.02
N LEU A 75 12.21 -9.86 7.60
CA LEU A 75 13.60 -9.38 7.57
C LEU A 75 14.00 -8.48 8.74
N SER A 76 13.07 -8.11 9.62
CA SER A 76 13.34 -7.17 10.73
C SER A 76 12.68 -7.56 12.06
N GLY A 77 12.17 -8.78 12.16
CA GLY A 77 11.57 -9.31 13.38
C GLY A 77 10.43 -8.44 13.93
N ARG A 78 10.17 -8.55 15.24
CA ARG A 78 9.28 -7.63 15.98
C ARG A 78 10.09 -6.43 16.47
N PRO A 79 9.53 -5.21 16.45
CA PRO A 79 10.24 -4.06 16.98
C PRO A 79 10.32 -4.16 18.51
N VAL A 80 11.44 -3.69 19.07
CA VAL A 80 11.65 -3.62 20.54
C VAL A 80 10.70 -2.57 21.13
N GLU A 81 10.68 -1.39 20.52
CA GLU A 81 9.76 -0.31 20.87
C GLU A 81 8.41 -0.48 20.15
N ARG A 82 7.32 -0.21 20.87
CA ARG A 82 5.97 -0.32 20.33
C ARG A 82 5.31 1.05 20.36
N ILE A 83 4.60 1.35 19.28
CA ILE A 83 3.78 2.56 19.20
C ILE A 83 2.33 2.25 19.53
N SER A 84 1.68 3.21 20.17
CA SER A 84 0.28 3.19 20.54
C SER A 84 -0.61 3.74 19.41
N THR A 85 -1.92 3.71 19.66
CA THR A 85 -2.89 4.37 18.75
C THR A 85 -2.75 5.89 18.80
N GLU A 86 -2.44 6.45 19.97
CA GLU A 86 -2.33 7.89 20.18
C GLU A 86 -1.07 8.46 19.52
N ASP A 87 0.01 7.67 19.49
CA ASP A 87 1.24 7.98 18.74
C ASP A 87 0.94 8.20 17.25
N VAL A 88 0.20 7.28 16.63
CA VAL A 88 -0.17 7.42 15.21
C VAL A 88 -1.16 8.57 15.00
N TYR A 89 -2.09 8.77 15.92
CA TYR A 89 -3.05 9.88 15.86
C TYR A 89 -2.35 11.24 15.95
N SER A 90 -1.40 11.41 16.87
CA SER A 90 -0.63 12.65 17.00
C SER A 90 0.20 12.96 15.76
N ILE A 91 0.80 11.95 15.11
CA ILE A 91 1.48 12.09 13.82
C ILE A 91 0.52 12.56 12.72
N LEU A 92 -0.66 11.94 12.60
CA LEU A 92 -1.69 12.33 11.63
C LEU A 92 -2.13 13.79 11.83
N VAL A 93 -2.38 14.19 13.08
CA VAL A 93 -2.84 15.55 13.44
C VAL A 93 -1.75 16.58 13.19
N ALA A 94 -0.52 16.31 13.63
CA ALA A 94 0.62 17.20 13.42
C ALA A 94 0.89 17.42 11.92
N ALA A 95 0.72 16.39 11.10
CA ALA A 95 0.84 16.49 9.64
C ALA A 95 -0.38 17.13 8.95
N ARG A 96 -1.48 17.41 9.68
CA ARG A 96 -2.79 17.79 9.10
C ARG A 96 -3.21 16.85 7.96
N GLY A 97 -2.95 15.55 8.12
CA GLY A 97 -3.23 14.54 7.10
C GLY A 97 -2.37 14.61 5.83
N ARG A 98 -1.37 15.49 5.76
CA ARG A 98 -0.56 15.73 4.56
C ARG A 98 0.64 14.79 4.50
N CYS A 99 0.91 14.26 3.31
CA CYS A 99 2.08 13.42 3.07
C CYS A 99 3.37 14.25 3.26
N SER A 100 4.30 13.74 4.08
CA SER A 100 5.61 14.38 4.32
C SER A 100 6.51 14.48 3.09
N HIS A 101 6.18 13.77 2.01
CA HIS A 101 7.00 13.70 0.79
C HIS A 101 6.46 14.62 -0.31
N CYS A 102 5.19 14.44 -0.66
CA CYS A 102 4.59 15.11 -1.82
C CYS A 102 3.50 16.12 -1.48
N GLY A 103 3.20 16.37 -0.19
CA GLY A 103 2.20 17.35 0.24
C GLY A 103 0.73 16.94 0.03
N SER A 104 0.44 15.82 -0.63
CA SER A 104 -0.94 15.40 -0.88
C SER A 104 -1.73 15.15 0.41
N LEU A 105 -3.02 15.50 0.42
CA LEU A 105 -3.95 15.15 1.49
C LEU A 105 -4.20 13.64 1.49
N ALA A 106 -3.64 12.94 2.47
CA ALA A 106 -3.63 11.49 2.56
C ALA A 106 -4.46 11.01 3.76
N VAL A 107 -5.77 11.18 3.71
CA VAL A 107 -6.69 10.89 4.83
C VAL A 107 -7.74 9.82 4.50
N GLU A 108 -7.74 9.31 3.27
CA GLU A 108 -8.66 8.26 2.83
C GLU A 108 -8.15 6.86 3.17
N GLY A 109 -9.08 5.90 3.19
CA GLY A 109 -8.79 4.47 3.26
C GLY A 109 -8.49 3.88 1.88
N ALA A 110 -7.80 2.74 1.84
CA ALA A 110 -7.63 2.01 0.58
C ALA A 110 -8.99 1.54 0.04
N PRO A 111 -9.22 1.58 -1.28
CA PRO A 111 -10.45 1.10 -1.88
C PRO A 111 -10.61 -0.40 -1.63
N VAL A 112 -11.86 -0.81 -1.43
CA VAL A 112 -12.22 -2.19 -1.12
C VAL A 112 -13.29 -2.63 -2.12
N HIS A 113 -13.13 -3.82 -2.68
CA HIS A 113 -14.08 -4.33 -3.66
C HIS A 113 -15.48 -4.47 -3.02
N PRO A 114 -16.54 -3.94 -3.64
CA PRO A 114 -17.87 -3.85 -3.01
C PRO A 114 -18.46 -5.22 -2.67
N VAL A 115 -18.27 -6.21 -3.55
CA VAL A 115 -18.75 -7.59 -3.36
C VAL A 115 -17.81 -8.42 -2.47
N THR A 116 -16.55 -8.61 -2.88
CA THR A 116 -15.63 -9.53 -2.19
C THR A 116 -15.02 -8.98 -0.90
N ARG A 117 -15.14 -7.66 -0.65
CA ARG A 117 -14.50 -6.94 0.46
C ARG A 117 -12.98 -7.12 0.52
N LYS A 118 -12.35 -7.58 -0.57
CA LYS A 118 -10.90 -7.66 -0.73
C LYS A 118 -10.32 -6.30 -1.12
N PRO A 119 -9.03 -6.05 -0.87
CA PRO A 119 -8.37 -4.84 -1.38
C PRO A 119 -8.56 -4.71 -2.89
N ALA A 120 -8.97 -3.53 -3.35
CA ALA A 120 -9.08 -3.20 -4.76
C ALA A 120 -7.79 -2.54 -5.28
N PRO A 121 -7.56 -2.49 -6.60
CA PRO A 121 -6.49 -1.68 -7.17
C PRO A 121 -6.60 -0.24 -6.68
N TRP A 122 -5.48 0.33 -6.23
CA TRP A 122 -5.47 1.62 -5.55
C TRP A 122 -4.56 2.65 -6.22
N GLY A 123 -3.81 2.27 -7.26
CA GLY A 123 -2.78 3.14 -7.85
C GLY A 123 -3.31 4.51 -8.26
N HIS A 124 -4.52 4.56 -8.80
CA HIS A 124 -5.18 5.80 -9.22
C HIS A 124 -5.60 6.74 -8.06
N VAL A 125 -5.61 6.27 -6.81
CA VAL A 125 -5.89 7.07 -5.59
C VAL A 125 -4.78 6.99 -4.54
N GLY A 126 -3.62 6.44 -4.89
CA GLY A 126 -2.57 6.12 -3.93
C GLY A 126 -2.07 7.32 -3.12
N ARG A 127 -2.17 8.54 -3.68
CA ARG A 127 -1.77 9.77 -2.98
C ARG A 127 -2.81 10.27 -1.97
N ARG A 128 -4.05 9.76 -1.99
CA ARG A 128 -5.10 10.07 -1.00
C ARG A 128 -5.14 9.11 0.19
N ILE A 129 -4.55 7.92 0.03
CA ILE A 129 -4.59 6.89 1.07
C ILE A 129 -3.55 7.20 2.13
N GLY A 130 -4.00 7.41 3.37
CA GLY A 130 -3.11 7.67 4.50
C GLY A 130 -2.32 6.45 4.94
N SER A 131 -1.03 6.62 5.23
CA SER A 131 -0.16 5.56 5.72
C SER A 131 0.86 6.10 6.74
N LEU A 132 1.43 5.18 7.51
CA LEU A 132 2.53 5.47 8.43
C LEU A 132 3.83 4.97 7.78
N ASP A 133 4.81 5.86 7.67
CA ASP A 133 6.12 5.60 7.07
C ASP A 133 7.23 5.71 8.12
N HIS A 134 8.28 4.91 7.94
CA HIS A 134 9.50 4.99 8.73
C HIS A 134 10.49 5.90 7.98
N ILE A 135 11.15 6.85 8.66
CA ILE A 135 12.17 7.72 8.04
C ILE A 135 13.35 6.85 7.59
N VAL A 136 13.90 6.08 8.52
CA VAL A 136 14.83 4.97 8.27
C VAL A 136 14.02 3.68 8.27
N PRO A 137 14.00 2.91 7.17
CA PRO A 137 13.28 1.64 7.10
C PRO A 137 13.70 0.65 8.19
N ARG A 138 12.75 -0.16 8.67
CA ARG A 138 13.05 -1.20 9.68
C ARG A 138 14.06 -2.26 9.22
N ILE A 139 14.12 -2.53 7.92
CA ILE A 139 15.11 -3.48 7.35
C ILE A 139 16.53 -2.92 7.41
N GLU A 140 16.69 -1.60 7.48
CA GLU A 140 17.95 -0.88 7.65
C GLU A 140 18.25 -0.55 9.12
N GLY A 141 17.50 -1.16 10.06
CA GLY A 141 17.69 -0.94 11.50
C GLY A 141 16.93 0.26 12.07
N GLY A 142 16.06 0.90 11.29
CA GLY A 142 15.24 2.00 11.79
C GLY A 142 14.32 1.59 12.95
N PRO A 143 14.32 2.34 14.07
CA PRO A 143 13.50 1.99 15.23
C PRO A 143 12.02 2.28 14.99
N ASN A 144 11.17 1.66 15.80
CA ASN A 144 9.74 1.96 15.81
C ASN A 144 9.44 3.02 16.89
N ALA A 145 10.11 4.16 16.75
CA ALA A 145 10.09 5.30 17.66
C ALA A 145 9.40 6.50 17.00
N MET A 146 8.79 7.40 17.79
CA MET A 146 8.12 8.60 17.27
C MET A 146 9.02 9.47 16.37
N SER A 147 10.31 9.58 16.71
CA SER A 147 11.30 10.33 15.94
C SER A 147 11.62 9.71 14.57
N ASN A 148 11.30 8.43 14.36
CA ASN A 148 11.54 7.72 13.10
C ASN A 148 10.24 7.50 12.31
N LEU A 149 9.13 8.15 12.69
CA LEU A 149 7.83 7.95 12.06
C LEU A 149 7.29 9.26 11.47
N ARG A 150 6.57 9.13 10.37
CA ARG A 150 5.90 10.26 9.71
C ARG A 150 4.63 9.83 8.99
N TRP A 151 3.75 10.80 8.75
CA TRP A 151 2.60 10.60 7.90
C TRP A 151 2.98 10.64 6.42
N SER A 152 2.52 9.67 5.65
CA SER A 152 2.83 9.57 4.22
C SER A 152 1.63 9.02 3.45
N CYS A 153 1.46 9.44 2.20
CA CYS A 153 0.50 8.76 1.33
C CYS A 153 0.98 7.35 0.97
N HIS A 154 0.05 6.47 0.62
CA HIS A 154 0.36 5.09 0.31
C HIS A 154 1.28 4.98 -0.92
N TRP A 155 1.13 5.87 -1.92
CA TRP A 155 2.00 5.94 -3.09
C TRP A 155 3.47 6.19 -2.71
N CYS A 156 3.77 7.31 -2.04
CA CYS A 156 5.16 7.66 -1.64
C CYS A 156 5.80 6.66 -0.66
N ASN A 157 4.98 5.95 0.11
CA ASN A 157 5.45 4.87 1.00
C ASN A 157 5.78 3.59 0.19
N THR A 158 5.08 3.34 -0.90
CA THR A 158 5.27 2.15 -1.75
C THR A 158 6.40 2.33 -2.76
N TRP A 159 6.49 3.52 -3.38
CA TRP A 159 7.48 3.83 -4.42
C TRP A 159 8.36 5.02 -4.01
N PRO A 160 9.43 4.78 -3.23
CA PRO A 160 10.34 5.84 -2.81
C PRO A 160 10.96 6.64 -3.94
N GLY A 161 11.17 6.03 -5.12
CA GLY A 161 11.69 6.70 -6.31
C GLY A 161 10.74 7.74 -6.91
N GLU A 162 9.47 7.76 -6.49
CA GLU A 162 8.41 8.63 -7.04
C GLU A 162 7.88 9.63 -6.01
N ARG A 163 8.72 9.97 -5.03
CA ARG A 163 8.46 10.95 -3.97
C ARG A 163 8.55 12.40 -4.43
N THR A 164 8.18 12.70 -5.66
CA THR A 164 8.20 14.06 -6.21
C THR A 164 6.82 14.72 -6.06
N PRO A 165 6.75 15.99 -5.60
CA PRO A 165 5.55 16.81 -5.72
C PRO A 165 5.15 16.95 -7.20
N GLY A 166 3.86 16.78 -7.51
CA GLY A 166 3.35 17.00 -8.87
C GLY A 166 3.76 15.96 -9.94
N ALA A 167 4.33 14.81 -9.55
CA ALA A 167 4.35 13.62 -10.43
C ALA A 167 2.91 13.23 -10.83
N GLU A 168 2.75 12.30 -11.78
CA GLU A 168 1.43 11.75 -12.17
C GLU A 168 0.51 11.68 -10.94
N ASP A 169 -0.62 12.39 -11.00
CA ASP A 169 -1.21 12.88 -9.75
C ASP A 169 -1.75 11.72 -8.90
N HIS A 170 -1.99 10.51 -9.43
CA HIS A 170 -2.39 9.32 -8.63
C HIS A 170 -3.45 9.65 -7.55
N GLY A 171 -4.36 10.57 -7.90
CA GLY A 171 -5.42 11.13 -7.07
C GLY A 171 -5.00 12.19 -6.03
N GLY A 172 -3.79 12.71 -6.05
CA GLY A 172 -3.24 13.63 -5.08
C GLY A 172 -4.01 14.94 -4.99
N ILE A 173 -4.18 15.44 -3.77
CA ILE A 173 -4.80 16.74 -3.52
C ILE A 173 -3.74 17.62 -2.91
N GLN A 174 -3.20 18.56 -3.70
CA GLN A 174 -2.18 19.51 -3.24
C GLN A 174 -2.80 20.66 -2.41
N PRO A 175 -1.99 21.44 -1.67
CA PRO A 175 -2.47 22.63 -0.96
C PRO A 175 -3.05 23.70 -1.90
#